data_AF-A0A846C1N6-F1
#
_entry.id   AF-A0A846C1N6-F1
#
_cell.length_a   1.000
_cell.length_b   1.000
_cell.length_c   1.000
_cell.angle_alpha   90.00
_cell.angle_beta   90.00
_cell.angle_gamma   90.00
#
_symmetry.space_group_name_H-M   'P 1'
#
loop_
_entity.id
_entity.type
_entity.pdbx_description
1 polymer ?
#
loop_
_entity_poly.entity_id
_entity_poly.type
_entity_poly.pdbx_seq_one_letter_code
_entity_poly.pdbx_strand_id
1 'polypeptide(L)'
;SESPIPPFNDGAEFEESVFLDSAPYAFRMLTKRDRFRLDYILEGWKENDIQYPAPLNVLTAAYAIHLDVNAKQGKSGYDPHWGKFTELARDFATSPLYVFSYLNRWVRHQGVETARIEKIRLYAYQFYPCFDPYTKYNRDAEALIVEAESSLNHPQKLTELYRKFYRANKRYNPKANAVLKPIDIAAETILKAESTVFQGEALVAAVAAEIFKLMERVHASTAEGRWIFSKREVEREAILDFARYFVVEVFEKSFAGDRARLAGRQINLIRDTCEFLYRLEDDKENG
;
A
#
# COMPACT_ATOMS: atom_id res chain seq x y z
N SER A 1 24.73 -32.96 -44.49
CA SER A 1 25.86 -32.47 -43.68
C SER A 1 25.26 -31.90 -42.42
N GLU A 2 25.22 -32.69 -41.34
CA GLU A 2 24.87 -32.17 -40.02
C GLU A 2 26.06 -31.37 -39.51
N SER A 3 25.82 -30.11 -39.14
CA SER A 3 26.88 -29.23 -38.65
C SER A 3 27.31 -29.68 -37.24
N PRO A 4 28.62 -29.81 -36.93
CA PRO A 4 29.11 -30.22 -35.63
C PRO A 4 29.15 -29.07 -34.60
N ILE A 5 28.63 -27.91 -34.96
CA ILE A 5 28.58 -26.74 -34.08
C ILE A 5 27.43 -26.98 -33.09
N PRO A 6 27.70 -27.02 -31.77
CA PRO A 6 26.63 -27.08 -30.78
C PRO A 6 25.64 -25.95 -31.03
N PRO A 7 24.32 -26.18 -30.96
CA PRO A 7 23.32 -25.14 -31.19
C PRO A 7 23.43 -23.98 -30.19
N PHE A 8 24.14 -24.17 -29.08
CA PHE A 8 24.44 -23.15 -28.08
C PHE A 8 25.92 -23.20 -27.69
N ASN A 9 26.59 -22.05 -27.59
CA ASN A 9 28.00 -21.97 -27.22
C ASN A 9 28.21 -21.89 -25.70
N ASP A 10 27.20 -21.46 -24.93
CA ASP A 10 27.26 -21.32 -23.48
C ASP A 10 25.86 -21.38 -22.83
N GLY A 11 25.83 -21.68 -21.52
CA GLY A 11 24.65 -21.65 -20.67
C GLY A 11 23.92 -20.30 -20.65
N ALA A 12 24.61 -19.21 -20.97
CA ALA A 12 24.04 -17.87 -21.08
C ALA A 12 23.13 -17.67 -22.31
N GLU A 13 23.23 -18.55 -23.32
CA GLU A 13 22.40 -18.51 -24.53
C GLU A 13 21.01 -19.15 -24.32
N PHE A 14 20.78 -19.81 -23.18
CA PHE A 14 19.45 -20.31 -22.82
C PHE A 14 18.59 -19.16 -22.26
N GLU A 15 17.47 -18.88 -22.93
CA GLU A 15 16.47 -17.91 -22.47
C GLU A 15 15.69 -18.38 -21.23
N GLU A 16 15.69 -19.69 -20.94
CA GLU A 16 15.05 -20.31 -19.78
C GLU A 16 15.88 -21.53 -19.36
N SER A 17 16.26 -21.62 -18.08
CA SER A 17 17.13 -22.69 -17.58
C SER A 17 16.60 -23.38 -16.32
N VAL A 18 15.56 -22.83 -15.70
CA VAL A 18 14.89 -23.37 -14.52
C VAL A 18 13.38 -23.40 -14.78
N PHE A 19 12.78 -24.57 -14.57
CA PHE A 19 11.34 -24.79 -14.65
C PHE A 19 10.81 -25.22 -13.29
N LEU A 20 9.80 -24.51 -12.79
CA LEU A 20 9.07 -24.95 -11.60
C LEU A 20 7.99 -25.94 -12.01
N ASP A 21 8.39 -27.21 -12.22
CA ASP A 21 7.46 -28.26 -12.62
C ASP A 21 6.36 -28.44 -11.55
N SER A 22 5.10 -28.44 -12.01
CA SER A 22 3.93 -28.66 -11.17
C SER A 22 3.80 -27.70 -9.98
N ALA A 23 4.33 -26.48 -10.11
CA ALA A 23 4.24 -25.46 -9.07
C ALA A 23 2.78 -25.19 -8.65
N PRO A 24 2.48 -25.11 -7.34
CA PRO A 24 1.15 -24.73 -6.86
C PRO A 24 0.69 -23.44 -7.54
N TYR A 25 -0.60 -23.32 -7.85
CA TYR A 25 -1.15 -22.15 -8.55
C TYR A 25 -0.78 -20.81 -7.89
N ALA A 26 -0.64 -20.80 -6.56
CA ALA A 26 -0.19 -19.64 -5.79
C ALA A 26 1.20 -19.13 -6.21
N PHE A 27 2.13 -20.03 -6.54
CA PHE A 27 3.49 -19.66 -6.96
C PHE A 27 3.42 -18.92 -8.30
N ARG A 28 2.71 -19.48 -9.28
CA ARG A 28 2.54 -18.84 -10.59
C ARG A 28 1.89 -17.46 -10.49
N MET A 29 0.94 -17.26 -9.58
CA MET A 29 0.35 -15.93 -9.34
C MET A 29 1.38 -14.94 -8.77
N LEU A 30 2.23 -15.39 -7.84
CA LEU A 30 3.23 -14.54 -7.19
C LEU A 30 4.39 -14.22 -8.13
N THR A 31 4.95 -15.23 -8.79
CA THR A 31 6.15 -15.10 -9.63
C THR A 31 5.84 -14.69 -11.07
N LYS A 32 4.56 -14.63 -11.45
CA LYS A 32 4.03 -14.26 -12.78
C LYS A 32 4.43 -15.19 -13.95
N ARG A 33 5.40 -16.06 -13.75
CA ARG A 33 5.93 -17.05 -14.70
C ARG A 33 6.28 -18.35 -13.98
N ASP A 34 6.39 -19.42 -14.74
CA ASP A 34 6.79 -20.76 -14.28
C ASP A 34 8.18 -21.18 -14.79
N ARG A 35 8.79 -20.37 -15.67
CA ARG A 35 10.11 -20.57 -16.25
C ARG A 35 10.98 -19.32 -16.07
N PHE A 36 12.22 -19.56 -15.68
CA PHE A 36 13.20 -18.52 -15.38
C PHE A 36 14.57 -18.93 -15.90
N ARG A 37 15.41 -17.95 -16.23
CA ARG A 37 16.85 -18.16 -16.19
C ARG A 37 17.32 -18.23 -14.74
N LEU A 38 18.42 -18.94 -14.52
CA LEU A 38 18.95 -19.17 -13.17
C LEU A 38 19.35 -17.88 -12.46
N ASP A 39 19.94 -16.93 -13.20
CA ASP A 39 20.29 -15.58 -12.73
C ASP A 39 19.06 -14.80 -12.25
N TYR A 40 17.94 -14.93 -12.95
CA TYR A 40 16.69 -14.25 -12.60
C TYR A 40 16.15 -14.64 -11.23
N ILE A 41 16.48 -15.83 -10.73
CA ILE A 41 16.04 -16.30 -9.40
C ILE A 41 16.52 -15.35 -8.30
N LEU A 42 17.72 -14.78 -8.45
CA LEU A 42 18.37 -13.93 -7.47
C LEU A 42 18.29 -12.44 -7.84
N GLU A 43 18.32 -12.12 -9.14
CA GLU A 43 18.44 -10.74 -9.62
C GLU A 43 17.11 -10.15 -10.09
N GLY A 44 16.11 -11.00 -10.33
CA GLY A 44 14.90 -10.62 -11.06
C GLY A 44 15.17 -10.49 -12.56
N TRP A 45 14.23 -9.89 -13.29
CA TRP A 45 14.36 -9.73 -14.74
C TRP A 45 13.76 -8.41 -15.20
N LYS A 46 14.16 -7.96 -16.38
CA LYS A 46 13.59 -6.78 -17.03
C LYS A 46 12.77 -7.22 -18.23
N GLU A 47 11.54 -6.71 -18.35
CA GLU A 47 10.69 -6.91 -19.53
C GLU A 47 9.87 -5.64 -19.77
N ASN A 48 9.80 -5.17 -21.03
CA ASN A 48 9.04 -3.98 -21.42
C ASN A 48 9.32 -2.75 -20.52
N ASP A 49 10.61 -2.51 -20.22
CA ASP A 49 11.09 -1.48 -19.30
C ASP A 49 10.68 -1.59 -17.83
N ILE A 50 9.98 -2.67 -17.47
CA ILE A 50 9.60 -2.97 -16.09
C ILE A 50 10.65 -3.91 -15.47
N GLN A 51 11.21 -3.51 -14.33
CA GLN A 51 12.07 -4.38 -13.53
C GLN A 51 11.21 -5.19 -12.56
N TYR A 52 11.18 -6.51 -12.77
CA TYR A 52 10.51 -7.42 -11.87
C TYR A 52 11.45 -7.89 -10.75
N PRO A 53 10.91 -8.08 -9.54
CA PRO A 53 11.69 -8.57 -8.42
C PRO A 53 12.10 -10.04 -8.61
N ALA A 54 13.22 -10.41 -7.99
CA ALA A 54 13.70 -11.78 -7.92
C ALA A 54 12.61 -12.72 -7.36
N PRO A 55 12.22 -13.80 -8.07
CA PRO A 55 11.20 -14.75 -7.63
C PRO A 55 11.45 -15.28 -6.21
N LEU A 56 12.71 -15.48 -5.82
CA LEU A 56 13.06 -15.90 -4.47
C LEU A 56 12.62 -14.87 -3.42
N ASN A 57 12.85 -13.58 -3.66
CA ASN A 57 12.41 -12.51 -2.76
C ASN A 57 10.88 -12.44 -2.68
N VAL A 58 10.18 -12.58 -3.81
CA VAL A 58 8.72 -12.59 -3.86
C VAL A 58 8.15 -13.73 -3.03
N LEU A 59 8.65 -14.95 -3.23
CA LEU A 59 8.20 -16.11 -2.48
C LEU A 59 8.55 -15.95 -1.00
N THR A 60 9.78 -15.58 -0.65
CA THR A 60 10.19 -15.38 0.74
C THR A 60 9.32 -14.34 1.45
N ALA A 61 9.03 -13.20 0.81
CA ALA A 61 8.14 -12.19 1.38
C ALA A 61 6.72 -12.72 1.56
N ALA A 62 6.17 -13.43 0.57
CA ALA A 62 4.83 -14.00 0.65
C ALA A 62 4.72 -15.06 1.76
N TYR A 63 5.71 -15.94 1.88
CA TYR A 63 5.81 -16.93 2.94
C TYR A 63 5.94 -16.27 4.32
N ALA A 64 6.79 -15.25 4.45
CA ALA A 64 6.96 -14.52 5.71
C ALA A 64 5.65 -13.86 6.15
N ILE A 65 4.99 -13.10 5.27
CA ILE A 65 3.69 -12.49 5.57
C ILE A 65 2.65 -13.56 5.92
N HIS A 66 2.61 -14.66 5.16
CA HIS A 66 1.65 -15.74 5.41
C HIS A 66 1.79 -16.31 6.81
N LEU A 67 3.00 -16.71 7.18
CA LEU A 67 3.28 -17.30 8.48
C LEU A 67 3.07 -16.30 9.61
N ASP A 68 3.44 -15.03 9.40
CA ASP A 68 3.27 -13.97 10.40
C ASP A 68 1.78 -13.75 10.73
N VAL A 69 0.90 -13.81 9.72
CA VAL A 69 -0.52 -13.46 9.88
C VAL A 69 -1.42 -14.65 10.16
N ASN A 70 -1.16 -15.80 9.51
CA ASN A 70 -2.08 -16.93 9.48
C ASN A 70 -1.67 -18.11 10.35
N ALA A 71 -0.37 -18.25 10.66
CA ALA A 71 0.08 -19.36 11.49
C ALA A 71 -0.47 -19.24 12.91
N LYS A 72 -0.73 -20.37 13.54
CA LYS A 72 -1.23 -20.43 14.92
C LYS A 72 -0.50 -21.48 15.71
N GLN A 73 -0.29 -21.19 16.99
CA GLN A 73 0.11 -22.18 17.97
C GLN A 73 -1.15 -22.74 18.65
N GLY A 74 -1.43 -24.02 18.47
CA GLY A 74 -2.57 -24.71 19.08
C GLY A 74 -2.15 -25.82 20.03
N LYS A 75 -3.14 -26.49 20.64
CA LYS A 75 -2.91 -27.66 21.51
C LYS A 75 -2.25 -28.84 20.79
N SER A 76 -2.51 -28.99 19.48
CA SER A 76 -1.95 -30.02 18.61
C SER A 76 -0.60 -29.62 17.98
N GLY A 77 -0.03 -28.47 18.37
CA GLY A 77 1.24 -27.96 17.83
C GLY A 77 1.07 -26.74 16.93
N TYR A 78 2.12 -26.48 16.15
CA TYR A 78 2.19 -25.37 15.20
C TYR A 78 1.40 -25.69 13.93
N ASP A 79 0.43 -24.85 13.59
CA ASP A 79 -0.33 -24.95 12.34
C ASP A 79 -0.04 -23.72 11.46
N PRO A 80 0.70 -23.89 10.35
CA PRO A 80 1.02 -22.79 9.44
C PRO A 80 -0.18 -22.29 8.62
N HIS A 81 -1.31 -23.03 8.57
CA HIS A 81 -2.51 -22.66 7.81
C HIS A 81 -2.27 -22.47 6.29
N TRP A 82 -1.44 -23.32 5.67
CA TRP A 82 -1.09 -23.26 4.25
C TRP A 82 -2.28 -23.20 3.28
N GLY A 83 -3.45 -23.69 3.68
CA GLY A 83 -4.69 -23.55 2.89
C GLY A 83 -5.06 -22.10 2.55
N LYS A 84 -4.60 -21.12 3.34
CA LYS A 84 -4.79 -19.68 3.08
C LYS A 84 -3.73 -19.05 2.17
N PHE A 85 -2.68 -19.78 1.80
CA PHE A 85 -1.60 -19.22 0.99
C PHE A 85 -2.08 -18.84 -0.42
N THR A 86 -2.99 -19.63 -0.99
CA THR A 86 -3.61 -19.33 -2.29
C THR A 86 -4.48 -18.07 -2.26
N GLU A 87 -5.17 -17.80 -1.14
CA GLU A 87 -5.92 -16.54 -0.94
C GLU A 87 -4.97 -15.34 -0.91
N LEU A 88 -3.88 -15.44 -0.15
CA LEU A 88 -2.85 -14.39 -0.07
C LEU A 88 -2.21 -14.11 -1.42
N ALA A 89 -1.87 -15.15 -2.19
CA ALA A 89 -1.30 -14.97 -3.53
C ALA A 89 -2.29 -14.30 -4.50
N ARG A 90 -3.59 -14.64 -4.41
CA ARG A 90 -4.64 -13.98 -5.20
C ARG A 90 -4.80 -12.51 -4.80
N ASP A 91 -4.75 -12.22 -3.51
CA ASP A 91 -4.83 -10.86 -3.00
C ASP A 91 -3.67 -10.02 -3.56
N PHE A 92 -2.43 -10.48 -3.46
CA PHE A 92 -1.27 -9.77 -4.01
C PHE A 92 -1.31 -9.60 -5.53
N ALA A 93 -1.81 -10.60 -6.26
CA ALA A 93 -2.05 -10.46 -7.69
C ALA A 93 -3.13 -9.42 -8.02
N THR A 94 -4.09 -9.19 -7.12
CA THR A 94 -5.13 -8.17 -7.27
C THR A 94 -4.62 -6.76 -6.93
N SER A 95 -3.83 -6.63 -5.88
CA SER A 95 -3.17 -5.37 -5.51
C SER A 95 -2.00 -5.61 -4.55
N PRO A 96 -0.84 -4.96 -4.75
CA PRO A 96 0.26 -5.03 -3.79
C PRO A 96 -0.09 -4.37 -2.44
N LEU A 97 -1.12 -3.50 -2.38
CA LEU A 97 -1.55 -2.84 -1.14
C LEU A 97 -2.05 -3.82 -0.06
N TYR A 98 -2.40 -5.05 -0.43
CA TYR A 98 -2.75 -6.07 0.56
C TYR A 98 -1.61 -6.35 1.54
N VAL A 99 -0.35 -6.09 1.20
CA VAL A 99 0.77 -6.18 2.16
C VAL A 99 0.43 -5.43 3.46
N PHE A 100 -0.10 -4.22 3.36
CA PHE A 100 -0.52 -3.41 4.50
C PHE A 100 -1.81 -3.91 5.14
N SER A 101 -2.76 -4.43 4.36
CA SER A 101 -3.97 -5.02 4.92
C SER A 101 -3.69 -6.32 5.72
N TYR A 102 -2.71 -7.10 5.29
CA TYR A 102 -2.19 -8.25 6.04
C TYR A 102 -1.46 -7.81 7.31
N LEU A 103 -0.71 -6.70 7.27
CA LEU A 103 -0.15 -6.10 8.48
C LEU A 103 -1.25 -5.62 9.45
N ASN A 104 -2.31 -4.99 8.97
CA ASN A 104 -3.43 -4.59 9.81
C ASN A 104 -4.20 -5.80 10.37
N ARG A 105 -4.31 -6.89 9.59
CA ARG A 105 -4.82 -8.18 10.09
C ARG A 105 -3.94 -8.73 11.23
N TRP A 106 -2.62 -8.67 11.09
CA TRP A 106 -1.69 -9.03 12.15
C TRP A 106 -1.92 -8.20 13.42
N VAL A 107 -1.98 -6.86 13.30
CA VAL A 107 -2.24 -5.94 14.43
C VAL A 107 -3.48 -6.36 15.21
N ARG A 108 -4.59 -6.64 14.50
CA ARG A 108 -5.83 -7.11 15.11
C ARG A 108 -5.68 -8.45 15.81
N HIS A 109 -4.96 -9.42 15.22
CA HIS A 109 -4.71 -10.72 15.84
C HIS A 109 -3.88 -10.61 17.12
N GLN A 110 -2.93 -9.67 17.18
CA GLN A 110 -2.12 -9.41 18.37
C GLN A 110 -2.87 -8.63 19.46
N GLY A 111 -4.03 -8.04 19.15
CA GLY A 111 -4.80 -7.23 20.10
C GLY A 111 -4.11 -5.92 20.49
N VAL A 112 -3.18 -5.43 19.67
CA VAL A 112 -2.45 -4.16 19.88
C VAL A 112 -3.08 -3.03 19.07
N GLU A 113 -2.90 -1.78 19.49
CA GLU A 113 -3.43 -0.62 18.74
C GLU A 113 -2.72 -0.42 17.39
N THR A 114 -1.44 -0.79 17.30
CA THR A 114 -0.65 -0.67 16.07
C THR A 114 0.60 -1.55 16.08
N ALA A 115 1.21 -1.75 14.91
CA ALA A 115 2.48 -2.45 14.76
C ALA A 115 3.65 -1.56 15.20
N ARG A 116 4.72 -2.19 15.70
CA ARG A 116 5.98 -1.50 15.99
C ARG A 116 6.63 -1.00 14.69
N ILE A 117 7.39 0.08 14.78
CA ILE A 117 7.98 0.72 13.61
C ILE A 117 8.87 -0.22 12.80
N GLU A 118 9.64 -1.10 13.44
CA GLU A 118 10.52 -2.04 12.75
C GLU A 118 9.72 -3.00 11.87
N LYS A 119 8.53 -3.39 12.32
CA LYS A 119 7.62 -4.25 11.55
C LYS A 119 6.98 -3.49 10.39
N ILE A 120 6.63 -2.22 10.61
CA ILE A 120 6.13 -1.35 9.54
C ILE A 120 7.21 -1.16 8.47
N ARG A 121 8.46 -0.87 8.87
CA ARG A 121 9.63 -0.75 7.98
C ARG A 121 9.88 -2.05 7.22
N LEU A 122 9.81 -3.21 7.87
CA LEU A 122 9.94 -4.51 7.20
C LEU A 122 8.89 -4.68 6.09
N TYR A 123 7.61 -4.43 6.40
CA TYR A 123 6.52 -4.55 5.44
C TYR A 123 6.63 -3.54 4.30
N ALA A 124 6.92 -2.28 4.61
CA ALA A 124 6.99 -1.21 3.63
C ALA A 124 8.25 -1.28 2.75
N TYR A 125 9.41 -1.57 3.32
CA TYR A 125 10.70 -1.43 2.63
C TYR A 125 11.26 -2.75 2.09
N GLN A 126 10.88 -3.89 2.67
CA GLN A 126 11.37 -5.20 2.21
C GLN A 126 10.28 -6.00 1.50
N PHE A 127 9.06 -6.04 2.05
CA PHE A 127 8.01 -6.87 1.47
C PHE A 127 7.24 -6.20 0.33
N TYR A 128 6.78 -4.96 0.50
CA TYR A 128 5.98 -4.28 -0.52
C TYR A 128 6.64 -4.20 -1.91
N PRO A 129 7.95 -3.83 -2.03
CA PRO A 129 8.64 -3.79 -3.33
C PRO A 129 8.71 -5.15 -4.06
N CYS A 130 8.50 -6.26 -3.34
CA CYS A 130 8.46 -7.59 -3.97
C CYS A 130 7.17 -7.83 -4.77
N PHE A 131 6.13 -7.00 -4.58
CA PHE A 131 4.83 -7.19 -5.24
C PHE A 131 4.46 -6.02 -6.16
N ASP A 132 5.20 -4.92 -6.09
CA ASP A 132 5.00 -3.74 -6.91
C ASP A 132 6.29 -3.36 -7.67
N PRO A 133 6.37 -3.60 -8.99
CA PRO A 133 7.58 -3.34 -9.75
C PRO A 133 7.89 -1.84 -9.92
N TYR A 134 6.92 -0.98 -9.63
CA TYR A 134 7.02 0.48 -9.70
C TYR A 134 7.48 1.11 -8.38
N THR A 135 7.87 0.28 -7.41
CA THR A 135 8.34 0.74 -6.10
C THR A 135 9.68 0.09 -5.75
N LYS A 136 10.63 0.91 -5.31
CA LYS A 136 11.94 0.46 -4.85
C LYS A 136 12.28 1.09 -3.51
N TYR A 137 12.95 0.33 -2.65
CA TYR A 137 13.50 0.89 -1.42
C TYR A 137 14.93 1.39 -1.66
N ASN A 138 15.14 2.69 -1.43
CA ASN A 138 16.47 3.28 -1.37
C ASN A 138 16.98 3.23 0.07
N ARG A 139 18.01 2.40 0.31
CA ARG A 139 18.61 2.22 1.63
C ARG A 139 19.33 3.48 2.12
N ASP A 140 19.99 4.21 1.22
CA ASP A 140 20.79 5.39 1.58
C ASP A 140 19.90 6.55 2.00
N ALA A 141 18.74 6.69 1.36
CA ALA A 141 17.75 7.72 1.68
C ALA A 141 16.70 7.27 2.72
N GLU A 142 16.75 6.01 3.17
CA GLU A 142 15.72 5.35 3.98
C GLU A 142 14.28 5.67 3.50
N ALA A 143 14.07 5.59 2.18
CA ALA A 143 12.84 6.03 1.54
C ALA A 143 12.40 5.11 0.41
N LEU A 144 11.10 5.07 0.17
CA LEU A 144 10.52 4.42 -1.01
C LEU A 144 10.59 5.39 -2.19
N ILE A 145 11.18 4.93 -3.28
CA ILE A 145 11.04 5.52 -4.60
C ILE A 145 9.79 4.89 -5.22
N VAL A 146 8.79 5.72 -5.50
CA VAL A 146 7.47 5.31 -5.97
C VAL A 146 7.20 6.00 -7.30
N GLU A 147 7.00 5.22 -8.36
CA GLU A 147 6.62 5.72 -9.67
C GLU A 147 5.10 5.92 -9.75
N ALA A 148 4.62 6.67 -10.75
CA ALA A 148 3.22 7.11 -10.81
C ALA A 148 2.23 5.94 -10.97
N GLU A 149 2.68 4.86 -11.61
CA GLU A 149 1.97 3.62 -11.90
C GLU A 149 1.81 2.72 -10.67
N SER A 150 2.58 2.98 -9.60
CA SER A 150 2.49 2.23 -8.35
C SER A 150 1.12 2.38 -7.71
N SER A 151 0.58 1.29 -7.18
CA SER A 151 -0.61 1.36 -6.32
C SER A 151 -0.37 2.14 -5.02
N LEU A 152 0.89 2.35 -4.62
CA LEU A 152 1.29 3.14 -3.45
C LEU A 152 1.17 4.64 -3.68
N ASN A 153 1.15 5.09 -4.93
CA ASN A 153 1.15 6.51 -5.29
C ASN A 153 -0.01 7.27 -4.64
N HIS A 154 -1.25 6.77 -4.75
CA HIS A 154 -2.39 7.45 -4.12
C HIS A 154 -2.30 7.48 -2.58
N PRO A 155 -2.09 6.35 -1.86
CA PRO A 155 -1.90 6.40 -0.41
C PRO A 155 -0.77 7.32 0.04
N GLN A 156 0.37 7.30 -0.65
CA GLN A 156 1.51 8.18 -0.34
C GLN A 156 1.13 9.63 -0.52
N LYS A 157 0.56 9.99 -1.69
CA LYS A 157 0.20 11.38 -1.98
C LYS A 157 -0.88 11.90 -1.05
N LEU A 158 -1.89 11.09 -0.75
CA LEU A 158 -2.92 11.44 0.22
C LEU A 158 -2.31 11.72 1.60
N THR A 159 -1.40 10.84 2.04
CA THR A 159 -0.69 10.99 3.31
C THR A 159 0.12 12.27 3.35
N GLU A 160 0.90 12.57 2.31
CA GLU A 160 1.62 13.84 2.18
C GLU A 160 0.68 15.05 2.27
N LEU A 161 -0.43 15.03 1.54
CA LEU A 161 -1.35 16.16 1.42
C LEU A 161 -2.06 16.46 2.73
N TYR A 162 -2.70 15.47 3.36
CA TYR A 162 -3.40 15.76 4.63
C TYR A 162 -2.42 16.06 5.75
N ARG A 163 -1.20 15.51 5.69
CA ARG A 163 -0.11 15.89 6.62
C ARG A 163 0.37 17.34 6.43
N LYS A 164 -0.02 18.08 5.40
CA LYS A 164 0.33 19.51 5.38
C LYS A 164 -0.46 20.32 6.41
N PHE A 165 -1.71 19.94 6.68
CA PHE A 165 -2.60 20.71 7.57
C PHE A 165 -2.99 19.96 8.85
N TYR A 166 -3.04 18.62 8.84
CA TYR A 166 -3.51 17.79 9.95
C TYR A 166 -2.44 16.82 10.46
N ARG A 167 -2.36 16.67 11.78
CA ARG A 167 -1.67 15.59 12.50
C ARG A 167 -2.61 14.97 13.52
N ALA A 168 -2.38 13.72 13.87
CA ALA A 168 -2.98 13.17 15.08
C ALA A 168 -2.44 13.93 16.32
N ASN A 169 -3.27 14.09 17.35
CA ASN A 169 -2.90 14.87 18.54
C ASN A 169 -1.79 14.18 19.36
N LYS A 170 -1.87 12.84 19.49
CA LYS A 170 -0.82 12.07 20.16
C LYS A 170 0.43 12.03 19.29
N ARG A 171 1.54 12.53 19.84
CA ARG A 171 2.86 12.50 19.20
C ARG A 171 3.41 11.09 19.02
N TYR A 172 3.17 10.21 20.00
CA TYR A 172 3.62 8.82 19.96
C TYR A 172 2.43 7.87 19.90
N ASN A 173 2.49 6.90 18.99
CA ASN A 173 1.48 5.86 18.81
C ASN A 173 0.03 6.41 18.77
N PRO A 174 -0.29 7.32 17.83
CA PRO A 174 -1.67 7.74 17.65
C PRO A 174 -2.55 6.56 17.23
N LYS A 175 -3.83 6.63 17.61
CA LYS A 175 -4.84 5.64 17.22
C LYS A 175 -5.08 5.71 15.71
N ALA A 176 -5.36 4.56 15.08
CA ALA A 176 -5.60 4.47 13.64
C ALA A 176 -6.71 5.43 13.16
N ASN A 177 -7.83 5.50 13.89
CA ASN A 177 -8.95 6.38 13.58
C ASN A 177 -8.61 7.89 13.69
N ALA A 178 -7.61 8.24 14.50
CA ALA A 178 -7.11 9.61 14.60
C ALA A 178 -6.27 9.96 13.38
N VAL A 179 -5.36 9.06 12.99
CA VAL A 179 -4.49 9.22 11.82
C VAL A 179 -5.31 9.33 10.54
N LEU A 180 -6.32 8.48 10.38
CA LEU A 180 -7.12 8.36 9.16
C LEU A 180 -8.27 9.37 9.08
N LYS A 181 -8.41 10.27 10.07
CA LYS A 181 -9.58 11.16 10.18
C LYS A 181 -9.87 11.98 8.91
N PRO A 182 -8.88 12.60 8.24
CA PRO A 182 -9.14 13.35 7.00
C PRO A 182 -9.64 12.46 5.85
N ILE A 183 -9.09 11.24 5.73
CA ILE A 183 -9.50 10.25 4.72
C ILE A 183 -10.93 9.79 4.96
N ASP A 184 -11.25 9.49 6.22
CA ASP A 184 -12.57 9.01 6.63
C ASP A 184 -13.66 10.05 6.34
N ILE A 185 -13.41 11.32 6.69
CA ILE A 185 -14.35 12.41 6.41
C ILE A 185 -14.51 12.61 4.90
N ALA A 186 -13.42 12.65 4.13
CA ALA A 186 -13.51 12.84 2.68
C ALA A 186 -14.33 11.73 2.00
N ALA A 187 -14.06 10.47 2.36
CA ALA A 187 -14.82 9.32 1.84
C ALA A 187 -16.29 9.38 2.26
N GLU A 188 -16.58 9.66 3.54
CA GLU A 188 -17.94 9.77 4.07
C GLU A 188 -18.74 10.88 3.38
N THR A 189 -18.11 12.03 3.13
CA THR A 189 -18.73 13.16 2.41
C THR A 189 -19.14 12.76 0.99
N ILE A 190 -18.25 12.09 0.25
CA ILE A 190 -18.55 11.65 -1.12
C ILE A 190 -19.68 10.61 -1.14
N LEU A 191 -19.66 9.67 -0.20
CA LEU A 191 -20.69 8.63 -0.10
C LEU A 191 -22.08 9.20 0.21
N LYS A 192 -22.15 10.25 1.03
CA LYS A 192 -23.40 10.91 1.42
C LYS A 192 -23.87 12.00 0.44
N ALA A 193 -22.97 12.55 -0.37
CA ALA A 193 -23.32 13.62 -1.29
C ALA A 193 -24.39 13.17 -2.30
N GLU A 194 -25.35 14.02 -2.60
CA GLU A 194 -26.38 13.71 -3.60
C GLU A 194 -25.75 13.72 -5.00
N SER A 195 -25.79 12.58 -5.72
CA SER A 195 -25.05 12.38 -6.98
C SER A 195 -25.54 13.24 -8.14
N THR A 196 -26.76 13.75 -8.05
CA THR A 196 -27.39 14.65 -9.02
C THR A 196 -26.93 16.10 -8.85
N VAL A 197 -26.46 16.47 -7.66
CA VAL A 197 -26.12 17.85 -7.28
C VAL A 197 -24.61 18.04 -7.16
N PHE A 198 -23.90 17.05 -6.63
CA PHE A 198 -22.48 17.15 -6.33
C PHE A 198 -21.65 16.29 -7.30
N GLN A 199 -21.06 16.93 -8.31
CA GLN A 199 -20.14 16.35 -9.27
C GLN A 199 -18.96 17.32 -9.53
N GLY A 200 -17.79 16.79 -9.91
CA GLY A 200 -16.61 17.60 -10.23
C GLY A 200 -16.28 18.62 -9.13
N GLU A 201 -16.12 19.89 -9.50
CA GLU A 201 -15.77 20.98 -8.58
C GLU A 201 -16.77 21.16 -7.42
N ALA A 202 -18.05 20.87 -7.62
CA ALA A 202 -19.04 20.97 -6.53
C ALA A 202 -18.77 19.92 -5.45
N LEU A 203 -18.36 18.70 -5.85
CA LEU A 203 -17.98 17.64 -4.92
C LEU A 203 -16.64 17.95 -4.23
N VAL A 204 -15.67 18.53 -4.95
CA VAL A 204 -14.42 19.05 -4.36
C VAL A 204 -14.72 20.08 -3.27
N ALA A 205 -15.58 21.05 -3.55
CA ALA A 205 -15.97 22.08 -2.59
C ALA A 205 -16.67 21.49 -1.36
N ALA A 206 -17.53 20.48 -1.54
CA ALA A 206 -18.20 19.81 -0.44
C ALA A 206 -17.20 19.07 0.48
N VAL A 207 -16.25 18.33 -0.10
CA VAL A 207 -15.19 17.66 0.67
C VAL A 207 -14.32 18.69 1.39
N ALA A 208 -13.88 19.75 0.70
CA ALA A 208 -13.08 20.81 1.30
C ALA A 208 -13.80 21.47 2.47
N ALA A 209 -15.10 21.74 2.36
CA ALA A 209 -15.90 22.33 3.42
C ALA A 209 -15.99 21.44 4.67
N GLU A 210 -16.18 20.13 4.51
CA GLU A 210 -16.22 19.20 5.65
C GLU A 210 -14.86 19.03 6.34
N ILE A 211 -13.77 19.03 5.57
CA ILE A 211 -12.41 19.03 6.13
C ILE A 211 -12.11 20.37 6.82
N PHE A 212 -12.56 21.49 6.29
CA PHE A 212 -12.44 22.79 6.96
C PHE A 212 -13.16 22.80 8.31
N LYS A 213 -14.39 22.27 8.38
CA LYS A 213 -15.12 22.08 9.65
C LYS A 213 -14.40 21.15 10.63
N LEU A 214 -13.70 20.12 10.14
CA LEU A 214 -12.80 19.33 11.01
C LEU A 214 -11.72 20.23 11.60
N MET A 215 -11.02 21.00 10.77
CA MET A 215 -9.92 21.84 11.23
C MET A 215 -10.39 22.95 12.19
N GLU A 216 -11.55 23.57 11.97
CA GLU A 216 -12.11 24.53 12.93
C GLU A 216 -12.32 23.91 14.31
N ARG A 217 -12.80 22.67 14.38
CA ARG A 217 -12.96 21.94 15.64
C ARG A 217 -11.61 21.57 16.27
N VAL A 218 -10.61 21.22 15.45
CA VAL A 218 -9.24 20.96 15.90
C VAL A 218 -8.62 22.23 16.49
N HIS A 219 -8.72 23.38 15.83
CA HIS A 219 -8.30 24.69 16.35
C HIS A 219 -9.04 25.05 17.64
N ALA A 220 -10.33 24.76 17.73
CA ALA A 220 -11.13 24.96 18.94
C ALA A 220 -10.87 23.91 20.04
N SER A 221 -9.97 22.95 19.84
CA SER A 221 -9.70 21.83 20.75
C SER A 221 -10.94 20.99 21.11
N THR A 222 -11.92 20.93 20.21
CA THR A 222 -13.17 20.16 20.36
C THR A 222 -13.19 18.88 19.52
N ALA A 223 -12.18 18.67 18.68
CA ALA A 223 -11.95 17.43 17.94
C ALA A 223 -10.50 16.97 18.07
N GLU A 224 -10.28 15.67 17.91
CA GLU A 224 -8.94 15.08 17.90
C GLU A 224 -8.14 15.54 16.67
N GLY A 225 -6.93 16.01 16.92
CA GLY A 225 -5.98 16.41 15.90
C GLY A 225 -5.06 17.53 16.39
N ARG A 226 -4.10 17.88 15.55
CA ARG A 226 -3.21 19.03 15.71
C ARG A 226 -3.05 19.71 14.36
N TRP A 227 -3.13 21.03 14.34
CA TRP A 227 -2.88 21.82 13.14
C TRP A 227 -1.39 22.09 12.95
N ILE A 228 -0.97 22.30 11.69
CA ILE A 228 0.41 22.66 11.34
C ILE A 228 0.52 24.15 11.04
N PHE A 229 -0.43 24.70 10.28
CA PHE A 229 -0.39 26.09 9.84
C PHE A 229 -0.99 27.04 10.87
N SER A 230 -0.30 28.15 11.12
CA SER A 230 -0.85 29.26 11.90
C SER A 230 -1.70 30.22 11.05
N LYS A 231 -1.44 30.31 9.74
CA LYS A 231 -2.17 31.15 8.80
C LYS A 231 -3.32 30.36 8.16
N ARG A 232 -4.57 30.80 8.39
CA ARG A 232 -5.77 30.14 7.88
C ARG A 232 -5.86 30.04 6.36
N GLU A 233 -5.37 31.03 5.61
CA GLU A 233 -5.46 30.97 4.14
C GLU A 233 -4.56 29.88 3.54
N VAL A 234 -3.34 29.70 4.08
CA VAL A 234 -2.43 28.62 3.66
C VAL A 234 -3.02 27.25 4.02
N GLU A 235 -3.67 27.15 5.18
CA GLU A 235 -4.37 25.94 5.59
C GLU A 235 -5.53 25.59 4.64
N ARG A 236 -6.32 26.60 4.24
CA ARG A 236 -7.41 26.42 3.28
C ARG A 236 -6.93 25.95 1.91
N GLU A 237 -5.85 26.51 1.40
CA GLU A 237 -5.24 26.05 0.14
C GLU A 237 -4.79 24.58 0.25
N ALA A 238 -4.12 24.20 1.34
CA ALA A 238 -3.71 22.81 1.56
C ALA A 238 -4.89 21.83 1.70
N ILE A 239 -5.99 22.28 2.32
CA ILE A 239 -7.24 21.50 2.39
C ILE A 239 -7.85 21.33 1.01
N LEU A 240 -7.86 22.40 0.19
CA LEU A 240 -8.40 22.35 -1.16
C LEU A 240 -7.58 21.42 -2.05
N ASP A 241 -6.25 21.44 -1.95
CA ASP A 241 -5.36 20.53 -2.67
C ASP A 241 -5.65 19.06 -2.32
N PHE A 242 -5.81 18.76 -1.02
CA PHE A 242 -6.20 17.43 -0.55
C PHE A 242 -7.57 17.02 -1.09
N ALA A 243 -8.58 17.88 -0.96
CA ALA A 243 -9.94 17.59 -1.40
C ALA A 243 -9.99 17.36 -2.92
N ARG A 244 -9.31 18.20 -3.70
CA ARG A 244 -9.20 18.08 -5.15
C ARG A 244 -8.53 16.77 -5.54
N TYR A 245 -7.41 16.42 -4.93
CA TYR A 245 -6.72 15.16 -5.22
C TYR A 245 -7.58 13.94 -4.86
N PHE A 246 -8.24 13.95 -3.70
CA PHE A 246 -9.11 12.85 -3.27
C PHE A 246 -10.30 12.65 -4.22
N VAL A 247 -10.95 13.74 -4.64
CA VAL A 247 -12.11 13.66 -5.53
C VAL A 247 -11.67 13.32 -6.95
N VAL A 248 -10.75 14.09 -7.54
CA VAL A 248 -10.43 13.98 -8.96
C VAL A 248 -9.53 12.77 -9.24
N GLU A 249 -8.41 12.65 -8.54
CA GLU A 249 -7.42 11.60 -8.85
C GLU A 249 -7.85 10.25 -8.27
N VAL A 250 -8.39 10.22 -7.06
CA VAL A 250 -8.73 8.96 -6.38
C VAL A 250 -10.14 8.50 -6.72
N PHE A 251 -11.16 9.32 -6.48
CA PHE A 251 -12.55 8.89 -6.66
C PHE A 251 -12.96 8.87 -8.15
N GLU A 252 -12.80 9.97 -8.88
CA GLU A 252 -13.29 10.09 -10.25
C GLU A 252 -12.43 9.28 -11.23
N LYS A 253 -11.09 9.36 -11.16
CA LYS A 253 -10.21 8.61 -12.06
C LYS A 253 -10.02 7.17 -11.61
N SER A 254 -9.42 6.94 -10.44
CA SER A 254 -9.03 5.57 -10.04
C SER A 254 -10.22 4.69 -9.64
N PHE A 255 -11.27 5.25 -9.05
CA PHE A 255 -12.51 4.52 -8.76
C PHE A 255 -13.58 4.71 -9.83
N ALA A 256 -13.32 5.44 -10.93
CA ALA A 256 -14.28 5.71 -11.99
C ALA A 256 -15.61 6.34 -11.49
N GLY A 257 -15.55 7.09 -10.39
CA GLY A 257 -16.74 7.64 -9.71
C GLY A 257 -17.63 6.61 -9.02
N ASP A 258 -17.19 5.36 -8.89
CA ASP A 258 -17.99 4.28 -8.31
C ASP A 258 -17.98 4.34 -6.77
N ARG A 259 -19.13 4.70 -6.20
CA ARG A 259 -19.32 4.76 -4.75
C ARG A 259 -19.24 3.39 -4.07
N ALA A 260 -19.54 2.30 -4.76
CA ALA A 260 -19.40 0.96 -4.19
C ALA A 260 -17.92 0.60 -3.98
N ARG A 261 -17.04 1.04 -4.90
CA ARG A 261 -15.58 0.92 -4.72
C ARG A 261 -15.08 1.76 -3.55
N LEU A 262 -15.60 3.00 -3.43
CA LEU A 262 -15.29 3.90 -2.32
C LEU A 262 -15.83 3.42 -0.96
N ALA A 263 -16.92 2.65 -0.92
CA ALA A 263 -17.45 2.05 0.30
C ALA A 263 -16.87 0.65 0.59
N GLY A 264 -16.10 0.09 -0.36
CA GLY A 264 -15.74 -1.32 -0.39
C GLY A 264 -14.29 -1.61 -0.01
N ARG A 265 -13.75 -2.67 -0.62
CA ARG A 265 -12.41 -3.19 -0.31
C ARG A 265 -11.29 -2.22 -0.72
N GLN A 266 -11.48 -1.47 -1.81
CA GLN A 266 -10.43 -0.60 -2.38
C GLN A 266 -10.10 0.58 -1.46
N ILE A 267 -11.10 1.27 -0.88
CA ILE A 267 -10.81 2.34 0.08
C ILE A 267 -10.12 1.79 1.34
N ASN A 268 -10.47 0.58 1.78
CA ASN A 268 -9.86 0.00 2.98
C ASN A 268 -8.39 -0.32 2.75
N LEU A 269 -7.99 -0.74 1.54
CA LEU A 269 -6.58 -0.86 1.18
C LEU A 269 -5.84 0.47 1.25
N ILE A 270 -6.44 1.55 0.72
CA ILE A 270 -5.86 2.89 0.79
C ILE A 270 -5.74 3.33 2.26
N ARG A 271 -6.78 3.15 3.07
CA ARG A 271 -6.80 3.49 4.49
C ARG A 271 -5.74 2.75 5.29
N ASP A 272 -5.69 1.41 5.18
CA ASP A 272 -4.68 0.58 5.84
C ASP A 272 -3.27 1.07 5.47
N THR A 273 -3.05 1.37 4.18
CA THR A 273 -1.75 1.84 3.69
C THR A 273 -1.40 3.25 4.21
N CYS A 274 -2.33 4.20 4.13
CA CYS A 274 -2.16 5.56 4.65
C CYS A 274 -1.81 5.57 6.14
N GLU A 275 -2.39 4.67 6.94
CA GLU A 275 -2.07 4.55 8.36
C GLU A 275 -0.57 4.24 8.55
N PHE A 276 -0.06 3.23 7.86
CA PHE A 276 1.32 2.81 8.02
C PHE A 276 2.32 3.80 7.42
N LEU A 277 2.00 4.42 6.28
CA LEU A 277 2.81 5.49 5.70
C LEU A 277 2.89 6.70 6.64
N TYR A 278 1.77 7.09 7.26
CA TYR A 278 1.77 8.16 8.24
C TYR A 278 2.68 7.84 9.43
N ARG A 279 2.68 6.59 9.91
CA ARG A 279 3.54 6.18 11.03
C ARG A 279 5.03 6.21 10.68
N LEU A 280 5.39 5.87 9.44
CA LEU A 280 6.78 6.00 8.97
C LEU A 280 7.22 7.47 8.98
N GLU A 281 6.36 8.38 8.53
CA GLU A 281 6.66 9.81 8.52
C GLU A 281 6.67 10.41 9.94
N ASP A 282 5.78 9.97 10.84
CA ASP A 282 5.81 10.37 12.25
C ASP A 282 7.08 9.88 12.96
N ASP A 283 7.56 8.69 12.64
CA ASP A 283 8.79 8.16 13.22
C ASP A 283 10.02 8.96 12.77
N LYS A 284 10.09 9.36 11.49
CA LYS A 284 11.15 10.26 11.00
C LYS A 284 11.13 11.65 11.66
N GLU A 285 9.96 12.17 11.99
CA GLU A 285 9.80 13.47 12.65
C GLU A 285 10.12 13.42 14.16
N ASN A 286 10.11 12.23 14.78
CA ASN A 286 10.17 12.06 16.24
C ASN A 286 11.34 11.21 16.76
N GLY A 287 12.04 10.48 15.89
CA GLY A 287 13.31 9.81 16.18
C GLY A 287 14.48 10.78 16.17
#